data_AF-A0A2N7L3S6-F1
#
_entry.id   AF-A0A2N7L3S6-F1
#
_cell.length_a   1.000
_cell.length_b   1.000
_cell.length_c   1.000
_cell.angle_alpha   90.00
_cell.angle_beta   90.00
_cell.angle_gamma   90.00
#
_symmetry.space_group_name_H-M   'P 1'
#
loop_
_entity.id
_entity.type
_entity.pdbx_description
1 polymer ?
#
loop_
_entity_poly.entity_id
_entity_poly.type
_entity_poly.pdbx_seq_one_letter_code
_entity_poly.pdbx_strand_id
1 'polypeptide(L)'
;YCVQYRETDLDFLQRLAAEEGIFYCFLHDKDKHTVLFSDDTQTLSASGQALPYNANVGGKSDEAFVKGWQFSAQARPSSAQLKDYSFKKPAYGFLHDKAGTEMSFQRGTYEHYDYPGRFKSDAAGKPFTQYRLEHLRSDALTATASSTIMQVDAGMVFDLEGHPDNTTNRDWIVVTMYSEGTQPQALEEHGGEGMTSFHNTFSVIPGHRPWRPVPEAKPCVHGPQIAIVTGPAGEEIFCDEHGRVKVQFPWDRYGNSDESSSCWVRVSQGWAGGQYGMMAIPRIGHEVIVSFLEGDPDQPIITGRTYHATNVPPYPLPANKTRTVLRTETHQGEGFNELRFEDEAGQEEIYVHAQKDMNLLVENDRKDNIKHDLHLDVENERFSHIKVDDHLTVDGQSKEHIKGDKTITTDSSLHIKAGDSFLNEAGSEIHLKSGHKSVLEAYTEVTLKVGGNFVKIDPAGVHIVGSVININSGGSAGSGSGFGGAMPMLPGGVEVVTHTGIDESSLATVGLKGASPALKHNIQSAMITNSPVSEVCQKQADGSCPLSNCPCRQNG
;
A
#
# COMPACT_ATOMS: atom_id res chain seq x y z
N TYR A 1 15.65 -2.18 7.94
CA TYR A 1 15.73 -0.72 8.08
C TYR A 1 15.74 -0.44 9.56
N CYS A 2 16.80 0.19 10.05
CA CYS A 2 17.04 0.44 11.47
C CYS A 2 17.69 1.82 11.58
N VAL A 3 17.15 2.68 12.44
CA VAL A 3 17.53 4.09 12.57
C VAL A 3 18.02 4.36 13.98
N GLN A 4 19.19 4.99 14.07
CA GLN A 4 19.64 5.65 15.29
C GLN A 4 19.07 7.07 15.32
N TYR A 5 18.15 7.34 16.25
CA TYR A 5 17.41 8.61 16.26
C TYR A 5 17.52 9.33 17.60
N ARG A 6 18.25 10.46 17.61
CA ARG A 6 18.42 11.35 18.79
C ARG A 6 18.86 10.63 20.07
N GLU A 7 19.64 9.57 19.92
CA GLU A 7 20.21 8.76 21.01
C GLU A 7 21.74 8.68 20.83
N THR A 8 22.47 8.37 21.91
CA THR A 8 23.93 8.21 21.80
C THR A 8 24.29 6.88 21.12
N ASP A 9 25.52 6.74 20.65
CA ASP A 9 25.98 5.47 20.03
C ASP A 9 25.92 4.30 21.03
N LEU A 10 26.11 4.58 22.32
CA LEU A 10 26.05 3.58 23.38
C LEU A 10 24.60 3.12 23.62
N ASP A 11 23.66 4.05 23.77
CA ASP A 11 22.23 3.72 23.96
C ASP A 11 21.69 2.91 22.77
N PHE A 12 22.06 3.31 21.54
CA PHE A 12 21.70 2.59 20.32
C PHE A 12 22.19 1.13 20.35
N LEU A 13 23.46 0.93 20.71
CA LEU A 13 24.06 -0.40 20.80
C LEU A 13 23.44 -1.22 21.94
N GLN A 14 23.24 -0.65 23.12
CA GLN A 14 22.65 -1.32 24.28
C GLN A 14 21.22 -1.75 24.02
N ARG A 15 20.43 -0.85 23.42
CA ARG A 15 19.06 -1.15 23.01
C ARG A 15 18.99 -2.27 21.98
N LEU A 16 19.79 -2.21 20.91
CA LEU A 16 19.81 -3.26 19.88
C LEU A 16 20.30 -4.59 20.43
N ALA A 17 21.36 -4.59 21.25
CA ALA A 17 21.84 -5.80 21.90
C ALA A 17 20.73 -6.43 22.76
N ALA A 18 20.04 -5.63 23.59
CA ALA A 18 18.96 -6.13 24.42
C ALA A 18 17.75 -6.65 23.61
N GLU A 19 17.38 -5.97 22.52
CA GLU A 19 16.31 -6.42 21.60
C GLU A 19 16.63 -7.78 20.96
N GLU A 20 17.88 -7.98 20.56
CA GLU A 20 18.39 -9.24 19.97
C GLU A 20 18.81 -10.28 21.03
N GLY A 21 18.57 -10.01 22.32
CA GLY A 21 18.89 -10.92 23.42
C GLY A 21 20.38 -11.05 23.74
N ILE A 22 21.22 -10.17 23.19
CA ILE A 22 22.66 -10.09 23.39
C ILE A 22 22.96 -9.29 24.65
N PHE A 23 23.86 -9.80 25.48
CA PHE A 23 24.50 -9.06 26.55
C PHE A 23 26.00 -8.91 26.29
N TYR A 24 26.66 -8.08 27.10
CA TYR A 24 28.11 -8.01 27.08
C TYR A 24 28.71 -7.96 28.49
N CYS A 25 29.94 -8.45 28.62
CA CYS A 25 30.77 -8.30 29.81
C CYS A 25 32.20 -7.87 29.41
N PHE A 26 33.00 -7.49 30.41
CA PHE A 26 34.38 -7.08 30.20
C PHE A 26 35.33 -8.19 30.66
N LEU A 27 36.23 -8.59 29.77
CA LEU A 27 37.33 -9.48 30.09
C LEU A 27 38.57 -8.62 30.37
N HIS A 28 39.02 -8.64 31.61
CA HIS A 28 40.14 -7.84 32.07
C HIS A 28 41.46 -8.63 31.96
N ASP A 29 42.38 -8.13 31.11
CA ASP A 29 43.78 -8.52 31.07
C ASP A 29 44.64 -7.34 31.56
N LYS A 30 45.90 -7.60 31.92
CA LYS A 30 46.86 -6.62 32.41
C LYS A 30 47.10 -5.48 31.40
N ASP A 31 47.20 -5.82 30.13
CA ASP A 31 47.58 -4.88 29.07
C ASP A 31 46.41 -4.46 28.16
N LYS A 32 45.26 -5.15 28.26
CA LYS A 32 44.07 -4.87 27.43
C LYS A 32 42.79 -5.28 28.15
N HIS A 33 41.68 -4.62 27.81
CA HIS A 33 40.35 -5.07 28.20
C HIS A 33 39.55 -5.39 26.93
N THR A 34 38.81 -6.49 26.96
CA THR A 34 38.03 -6.97 25.80
C THR A 34 36.56 -6.97 26.17
N VAL A 35 35.71 -6.40 25.30
CA VAL A 35 34.26 -6.52 25.46
C VAL A 35 33.81 -7.80 24.78
N LEU A 36 33.21 -8.72 25.55
CA LEU A 36 32.65 -9.95 25.04
C LEU A 36 31.14 -9.78 24.86
N PHE A 37 30.66 -9.84 23.62
CA PHE A 37 29.22 -9.94 23.32
C PHE A 37 28.81 -11.41 23.24
N SER A 38 27.72 -11.78 23.90
CA SER A 38 27.15 -13.12 23.82
C SER A 38 25.62 -13.10 23.89
N ASP A 39 24.98 -14.04 23.21
CA ASP A 39 23.55 -14.33 23.22
C ASP A 39 23.21 -15.59 24.04
N ASP A 40 24.19 -16.24 24.67
CA ASP A 40 23.99 -17.40 25.53
C ASP A 40 24.93 -17.35 26.73
N THR A 41 24.37 -17.40 27.93
CA THR A 41 25.14 -17.38 29.18
C THR A 41 26.03 -18.60 29.33
N GLN A 42 25.73 -19.71 28.65
CA GLN A 42 26.56 -20.91 28.67
C GLN A 42 27.87 -20.78 27.89
N THR A 43 28.03 -19.75 27.05
CA THR A 43 29.31 -19.48 26.38
C THR A 43 30.30 -18.74 27.27
N LEU A 44 29.87 -18.28 28.46
CA LEU A 44 30.76 -17.66 29.42
C LEU A 44 31.77 -18.71 29.91
N SER A 45 33.05 -18.36 29.89
CA SER A 45 34.10 -19.27 30.31
C SER A 45 34.00 -19.52 31.81
N ALA A 46 33.91 -20.78 32.21
CA ALA A 46 34.04 -21.16 33.60
C ALA A 46 35.36 -20.64 34.15
N SER A 47 35.32 -19.93 35.27
CA SER A 47 36.53 -19.47 35.95
C SER A 47 37.44 -20.62 36.40
N GLY A 48 36.88 -21.83 36.49
CA GLY A 48 37.52 -23.01 37.07
C GLY A 48 37.74 -22.88 38.58
N GLN A 49 37.10 -21.89 39.23
CA GLN A 49 37.22 -21.64 40.67
C GLN A 49 36.00 -22.18 41.41
N ALA A 50 36.27 -23.02 42.41
CA ALA A 50 35.32 -23.36 43.46
C ALA A 50 35.46 -22.34 44.59
N LEU A 51 34.39 -21.60 44.89
CA LEU A 51 34.38 -20.58 45.93
C LEU A 51 33.80 -21.18 47.23
N PRO A 52 34.59 -21.27 48.32
CA PRO A 52 34.13 -21.85 49.57
C PRO A 52 33.16 -20.90 50.28
N TYR A 53 32.04 -21.43 50.76
CA TYR A 53 31.09 -20.74 51.61
C TYR A 53 31.44 -20.91 53.09
N ASN A 54 31.48 -19.81 53.84
CA ASN A 54 31.67 -19.84 55.28
C ASN A 54 30.41 -19.33 56.00
N ALA A 55 29.74 -20.24 56.71
CA ALA A 55 28.55 -19.94 57.50
C ALA A 55 28.89 -19.33 58.89
N ASN A 56 30.15 -19.36 59.33
CA ASN A 56 30.51 -18.96 60.69
C ASN A 56 30.56 -17.43 60.83
N VAL A 57 29.87 -16.90 61.84
CA VAL A 57 29.73 -15.46 62.11
C VAL A 57 30.93 -14.90 62.90
N GLY A 58 31.93 -15.72 63.23
CA GLY A 58 33.12 -15.29 63.98
C GLY A 58 34.31 -16.23 63.82
N GLY A 59 35.51 -15.64 63.80
CA GLY A 59 36.80 -16.33 63.60
C GLY A 59 37.64 -15.65 62.52
N LYS A 60 38.96 -15.58 62.74
CA LYS A 60 39.91 -15.15 61.70
C LYS A 60 40.10 -16.32 60.73
N SER A 61 39.67 -16.16 59.48
CA SER A 61 39.96 -17.09 58.40
C SER A 61 41.20 -16.61 57.66
N ASP A 62 42.12 -17.52 57.36
CA ASP A 62 43.29 -17.22 56.52
C ASP A 62 42.96 -17.37 55.01
N GLU A 63 41.85 -18.04 54.67
CA GLU A 63 41.37 -18.21 53.30
C GLU A 63 40.24 -17.22 52.98
N ALA A 64 40.13 -16.81 51.71
CA ALA A 64 39.04 -15.96 51.22
C ALA A 64 37.78 -16.80 50.95
N PHE A 65 36.62 -16.28 51.34
CA PHE A 65 35.37 -17.04 51.31
C PHE A 65 34.16 -16.18 50.95
N VAL A 66 33.09 -16.84 50.52
CA VAL A 66 31.76 -16.27 50.34
C VAL A 66 30.99 -16.36 51.65
N LYS A 67 30.24 -15.31 52.01
CA LYS A 67 29.39 -15.23 53.21
C LYS A 67 28.08 -14.50 52.92
N GLY A 68 27.11 -14.65 53.80
CA GLY A 68 25.85 -13.90 53.74
C GLY A 68 25.03 -14.21 52.48
N TRP A 69 24.83 -15.49 52.19
CA TRP A 69 24.09 -15.93 51.01
C TRP A 69 22.58 -15.75 51.22
N GLN A 70 21.98 -14.85 50.43
CA GLN A 70 20.55 -14.56 50.45
C GLN A 70 19.93 -14.92 49.10
N PHE A 71 19.20 -16.04 49.07
CA PHE A 71 18.42 -16.47 47.91
C PHE A 71 17.07 -15.73 47.85
N SER A 72 16.69 -15.28 46.65
CA SER A 72 15.46 -14.55 46.39
C SER A 72 14.71 -15.18 45.21
N ALA A 73 13.44 -15.50 45.43
CA ALA A 73 12.50 -15.90 44.38
C ALA A 73 11.36 -14.88 44.27
N GLN A 74 11.13 -14.36 43.07
CA GLN A 74 10.11 -13.33 42.81
C GLN A 74 9.11 -13.80 41.76
N ALA A 75 7.84 -13.45 41.95
CA ALA A 75 6.81 -13.68 40.94
C ALA A 75 7.06 -12.77 39.72
N ARG A 76 7.13 -13.39 38.54
CA ARG A 76 7.33 -12.75 37.24
C ARG A 76 6.38 -13.33 36.20
N PRO A 77 6.19 -12.69 35.03
CA PRO A 77 5.37 -13.23 33.96
C PRO A 77 5.66 -14.71 33.71
N SER A 78 4.59 -15.52 33.68
CA SER A 78 4.65 -16.97 33.42
C SER A 78 4.69 -17.27 31.93
N SER A 79 4.23 -16.35 31.10
CA SER A 79 4.29 -16.42 29.64
C SER A 79 4.43 -15.03 29.05
N ALA A 80 4.98 -14.96 27.84
CA ALA A 80 4.95 -13.76 27.00
C ALA A 80 4.27 -14.09 25.67
N GLN A 81 3.41 -13.20 25.21
CA GLN A 81 2.76 -13.26 23.92
C GLN A 81 2.98 -11.93 23.19
N LEU A 82 3.68 -11.98 22.04
CA LEU A 82 3.94 -10.80 21.21
C LEU A 82 3.18 -10.93 19.90
N LYS A 83 2.63 -9.80 19.44
CA LYS A 83 1.90 -9.73 18.17
C LYS A 83 2.44 -8.61 17.28
N ASP A 84 2.44 -8.83 15.97
CA ASP A 84 2.73 -7.76 15.00
C ASP A 84 1.81 -7.86 13.76
N TYR A 85 1.97 -6.93 12.81
CA TYR A 85 1.25 -6.86 11.56
C TYR A 85 2.22 -6.67 10.38
N SER A 86 1.94 -7.36 9.27
CA SER A 86 2.62 -7.12 7.99
C SER A 86 1.59 -6.93 6.88
N PHE A 87 1.68 -5.79 6.18
CA PHE A 87 0.81 -5.52 5.05
C PHE A 87 1.04 -6.48 3.86
N LYS A 88 2.19 -7.17 3.82
CA LYS A 88 2.47 -8.21 2.82
C LYS A 88 1.74 -9.53 3.11
N LYS A 89 1.30 -9.73 4.36
CA LYS A 89 0.54 -10.92 4.80
C LYS A 89 -0.57 -10.48 5.77
N PRO A 90 -1.56 -9.69 5.32
CA PRO A 90 -2.49 -9.00 6.21
C PRO A 90 -3.42 -9.94 6.99
N ALA A 91 -3.71 -11.13 6.44
CA ALA A 91 -4.52 -12.15 7.11
C ALA A 91 -3.71 -12.98 8.14
N TYR A 92 -2.37 -12.94 8.08
CA TYR A 92 -1.53 -13.70 8.99
C TYR A 92 -1.35 -12.95 10.31
N GLY A 93 -1.66 -13.61 11.42
CA GLY A 93 -1.76 -12.95 12.73
C GLY A 93 -0.44 -12.53 13.37
N PHE A 94 0.71 -13.08 12.92
CA PHE A 94 2.04 -12.87 13.52
C PHE A 94 1.99 -12.85 15.06
N LEU A 95 1.46 -13.92 15.64
CA LEU A 95 1.32 -14.09 17.08
C LEU A 95 2.27 -15.20 17.53
N HIS A 96 3.14 -14.90 18.49
CA HIS A 96 4.05 -15.88 19.08
C HIS A 96 3.95 -15.86 20.59
N ASP A 97 3.93 -17.05 21.17
CA ASP A 97 3.91 -17.29 22.61
C ASP A 97 5.18 -17.99 23.10
N LYS A 98 5.56 -17.71 24.34
CA LYS A 98 6.59 -18.44 25.07
C LYS A 98 6.12 -18.65 26.51
N ALA A 99 6.15 -19.89 26.98
CA ALA A 99 5.96 -20.23 28.38
C ALA A 99 7.28 -20.21 29.15
N GLY A 100 7.24 -19.74 30.39
CA GLY A 100 8.39 -19.72 31.29
C GLY A 100 8.63 -21.08 31.92
N THR A 101 9.86 -21.30 32.38
CA THR A 101 10.27 -22.49 33.12
C THR A 101 10.54 -22.14 34.59
N GLU A 102 10.69 -23.16 35.44
CA GLU A 102 11.10 -23.02 36.86
C GLU A 102 10.20 -22.07 37.67
N MET A 103 8.90 -22.41 37.72
CA MET A 103 7.86 -21.62 38.35
C MET A 103 7.43 -22.15 39.73
N SER A 104 8.30 -22.91 40.43
CA SER A 104 7.97 -23.58 41.69
C SER A 104 7.42 -22.64 42.79
N PHE A 105 7.76 -21.35 42.72
CA PHE A 105 7.35 -20.32 43.68
C PHE A 105 6.27 -19.35 43.14
N GLN A 106 5.62 -19.66 42.01
CA GLN A 106 4.58 -18.82 41.43
C GLN A 106 3.48 -19.63 40.72
N ARG A 107 2.36 -18.98 40.38
CA ARG A 107 1.32 -19.57 39.51
C ARG A 107 1.63 -19.31 38.04
N GLY A 108 1.28 -20.25 37.17
CA GLY A 108 1.45 -20.16 35.72
C GLY A 108 0.37 -19.33 35.00
N THR A 109 -0.19 -18.31 35.64
CA THR A 109 -1.39 -17.60 35.14
C THR A 109 -1.15 -16.14 34.77
N TYR A 110 0.05 -15.60 34.99
CA TYR A 110 0.33 -14.19 34.76
C TYR A 110 1.02 -14.00 33.40
N GLU A 111 0.23 -13.65 32.39
CA GLU A 111 0.71 -13.43 31.02
C GLU A 111 1.18 -11.98 30.80
N HIS A 112 2.25 -11.81 30.03
CA HIS A 112 2.65 -10.55 29.44
C HIS A 112 2.26 -10.52 27.96
N TYR A 113 1.44 -9.54 27.56
CA TYR A 113 1.07 -9.31 26.16
C TYR A 113 1.56 -7.95 25.69
N ASP A 114 2.10 -7.87 24.48
CA ASP A 114 2.58 -6.61 23.89
C ASP A 114 2.39 -6.55 22.36
N TYR A 115 2.15 -5.34 21.84
CA TYR A 115 2.03 -5.00 20.42
C TYR A 115 2.52 -3.56 20.20
N PRO A 116 3.35 -3.28 19.17
CA PRO A 116 3.85 -4.22 18.16
C PRO A 116 5.08 -5.01 18.63
N GLY A 117 5.17 -6.27 18.20
CA GLY A 117 6.28 -7.19 18.51
C GLY A 117 7.55 -6.97 17.70
N ARG A 118 7.50 -6.12 16.65
CA ARG A 118 8.63 -5.70 15.79
C ARG A 118 9.28 -6.82 14.97
N PHE A 119 8.48 -7.78 14.52
CA PHE A 119 8.90 -8.84 13.61
C PHE A 119 7.92 -8.96 12.45
N LYS A 120 8.46 -9.27 11.26
CA LYS A 120 7.65 -9.51 10.04
C LYS A 120 7.79 -10.94 9.52
N SER A 121 8.38 -11.83 10.33
CA SER A 121 8.58 -13.25 10.03
C SER A 121 8.63 -14.06 11.33
N ASP A 122 8.25 -15.34 11.25
CA ASP A 122 8.28 -16.24 12.42
C ASP A 122 9.71 -16.53 12.90
N ALA A 123 10.68 -16.46 11.98
CA ALA A 123 12.10 -16.68 12.29
C ALA A 123 12.63 -15.61 13.26
N ALA A 124 12.14 -14.38 13.17
CA ALA A 124 12.48 -13.30 14.11
C ALA A 124 11.51 -13.25 15.30
N GLY A 125 10.22 -13.54 15.09
CA GLY A 125 9.22 -13.40 16.14
C GLY A 125 9.37 -14.40 17.29
N LYS A 126 9.76 -15.65 17.00
CA LYS A 126 10.02 -16.66 18.04
C LYS A 126 11.15 -16.26 19.01
N PRO A 127 12.36 -15.91 18.55
CA PRO A 127 13.43 -15.47 19.44
C PRO A 127 13.07 -14.18 20.19
N PHE A 128 12.43 -13.20 19.55
CA PHE A 128 12.02 -11.94 20.22
C PHE A 128 11.07 -12.20 21.39
N THR A 129 10.05 -13.05 21.21
CA THR A 129 9.15 -13.44 22.30
C THR A 129 9.87 -14.20 23.41
N GLN A 130 10.84 -15.04 23.05
CA GLN A 130 11.68 -15.74 24.02
C GLN A 130 12.56 -14.79 24.83
N TYR A 131 13.31 -13.90 24.18
CA TYR A 131 14.19 -12.94 24.84
C TYR A 131 13.40 -11.98 25.74
N ARG A 132 12.22 -11.54 25.28
CA ARG A 132 11.32 -10.72 26.11
C ARG A 132 10.94 -11.44 27.41
N LEU A 133 10.56 -12.72 27.34
CA LEU A 133 10.22 -13.48 28.53
C LEU A 133 11.42 -13.72 29.45
N GLU A 134 12.57 -14.07 28.86
CA GLU A 134 13.81 -14.30 29.61
C GLU A 134 14.26 -13.04 30.34
N HIS A 135 14.17 -11.87 29.69
CA HIS A 135 14.41 -10.57 30.32
C HIS A 135 13.43 -10.29 31.48
N LEU A 136 12.12 -10.43 31.23
CA LEU A 136 11.09 -10.22 32.26
C LEU A 136 11.23 -11.16 33.46
N ARG A 137 12.01 -12.24 33.32
CA ARG A 137 12.28 -13.24 34.35
C ARG A 137 13.76 -13.26 34.79
N SER A 138 14.57 -12.30 34.37
CA SER A 138 16.02 -12.23 34.64
C SER A 138 16.34 -12.16 36.13
N ASP A 139 15.43 -11.59 36.93
CA ASP A 139 15.53 -11.46 38.38
C ASP A 139 14.58 -12.40 39.16
N ALA A 140 13.93 -13.34 38.47
CA ALA A 140 12.93 -14.22 39.07
C ALA A 140 13.54 -15.18 40.11
N LEU A 141 14.76 -15.68 39.88
CA LEU A 141 15.55 -16.46 40.83
C LEU A 141 16.96 -15.91 40.87
N THR A 142 17.32 -15.25 41.96
CA THR A 142 18.63 -14.63 42.16
C THR A 142 19.16 -14.98 43.55
N ALA A 143 20.47 -14.85 43.74
CA ALA A 143 21.04 -14.78 45.08
C ALA A 143 21.96 -13.58 45.20
N THR A 144 22.09 -13.05 46.41
CA THR A 144 23.05 -12.00 46.75
C THR A 144 23.99 -12.53 47.82
N ALA A 145 25.27 -12.21 47.71
CA ALA A 145 26.28 -12.64 48.66
C ALA A 145 27.39 -11.59 48.78
N SER A 146 28.16 -11.68 49.85
CA SER A 146 29.36 -10.88 50.03
C SER A 146 30.59 -11.78 50.11
N SER A 147 31.75 -11.32 49.65
CA SER A 147 32.99 -12.07 49.79
C SER A 147 34.21 -11.17 50.01
N THR A 148 35.33 -11.80 50.32
CA THR A 148 36.67 -11.17 50.33
C THR A 148 37.51 -11.64 49.14
N ILE A 149 36.91 -12.30 48.15
CA ILE A 149 37.58 -12.92 47.00
C ILE A 149 37.75 -11.86 45.90
N MET A 150 38.98 -11.45 45.63
CA MET A 150 39.27 -10.36 44.67
C MET A 150 39.02 -10.73 43.21
N GLN A 151 38.97 -12.03 42.90
CA GLN A 151 38.80 -12.56 41.54
C GLN A 151 37.34 -12.59 41.07
N VAL A 152 36.38 -12.36 41.98
CA VAL A 152 34.97 -12.29 41.59
C VAL A 152 34.78 -11.12 40.64
N ASP A 153 34.20 -11.36 39.47
CA ASP A 153 33.95 -10.34 38.45
C ASP A 153 32.58 -10.53 37.78
N ALA A 154 31.98 -9.48 37.22
CA ALA A 154 30.72 -9.55 36.49
C ALA A 154 30.90 -10.36 35.19
N GLY A 155 30.01 -11.33 34.96
CA GLY A 155 30.13 -12.31 33.88
C GLY A 155 30.99 -13.54 34.22
N MET A 156 31.54 -13.63 35.45
CA MET A 156 32.23 -14.82 35.93
C MET A 156 31.25 -15.96 36.23
N VAL A 157 31.59 -17.16 35.78
CA VAL A 157 30.92 -18.41 36.20
C VAL A 157 31.78 -19.13 37.23
N PHE A 158 31.21 -19.50 38.37
CA PHE A 158 31.91 -20.18 39.47
C PHE A 158 31.05 -21.26 40.12
N ASP A 159 31.69 -22.22 40.78
CA ASP A 159 31.00 -23.24 41.59
C ASP A 159 31.00 -22.82 43.07
N LEU A 160 29.84 -22.79 43.71
CA LEU A 160 29.76 -22.58 45.16
C LEU A 160 29.90 -23.92 45.89
N GLU A 161 30.74 -23.99 46.91
CA GLU A 161 30.93 -25.19 47.73
C GLU A 161 30.80 -24.91 49.22
N GLY A 162 30.39 -25.93 49.99
CA GLY A 162 30.34 -25.85 51.45
C GLY A 162 29.12 -25.11 52.03
N HIS A 163 28.13 -24.77 51.21
CA HIS A 163 26.87 -24.21 51.69
C HIS A 163 26.01 -25.29 52.40
N PRO A 164 25.38 -25.00 53.56
CA PRO A 164 24.55 -25.97 54.28
C PRO A 164 23.35 -26.50 53.48
N ASP A 165 22.79 -25.67 52.60
CA ASP A 165 21.79 -26.11 51.62
C ASP A 165 22.48 -26.62 50.36
N ASN A 166 22.38 -27.93 50.13
CA ASN A 166 23.02 -28.60 49.00
C ASN A 166 22.48 -28.15 47.63
N THR A 167 21.27 -27.59 47.56
CA THR A 167 20.72 -27.05 46.31
C THR A 167 21.44 -25.78 45.84
N THR A 168 22.17 -25.13 46.76
CA THR A 168 22.97 -23.93 46.49
C THR A 168 24.39 -24.26 46.05
N ASN A 169 24.89 -25.47 46.36
CA ASN A 169 26.21 -25.94 45.95
C ASN A 169 26.20 -26.35 44.47
N ARG A 170 26.37 -25.36 43.59
CA ARG A 170 26.25 -25.50 42.13
C ARG A 170 26.95 -24.36 41.41
N ASP A 171 26.84 -24.37 40.09
CA ASP A 171 27.29 -23.31 39.19
C ASP A 171 26.42 -22.04 39.29
N TRP A 172 27.09 -20.89 39.42
CA TRP A 172 26.47 -19.56 39.48
C TRP A 172 27.18 -18.60 38.52
N ILE A 173 26.40 -17.68 37.93
CA ILE A 173 26.91 -16.58 37.11
C ILE A 173 26.77 -15.28 37.89
N VAL A 174 27.83 -14.51 38.00
CA VAL A 174 27.82 -13.16 38.59
C VAL A 174 27.21 -12.18 37.59
N VAL A 175 26.10 -11.54 37.95
CA VAL A 175 25.40 -10.55 37.10
C VAL A 175 25.83 -9.14 37.44
N THR A 176 25.92 -8.81 38.72
CA THR A 176 26.41 -7.50 39.20
C THR A 176 27.37 -7.69 40.35
N MET A 177 28.30 -6.76 40.49
CA MET A 177 29.26 -6.73 41.59
C MET A 177 29.50 -5.30 42.04
N TYR A 178 29.73 -5.14 43.33
CA TYR A 178 30.16 -3.90 43.96
C TYR A 178 31.36 -4.25 44.82
N SER A 179 32.51 -3.63 44.55
CA SER A 179 33.73 -3.83 45.32
C SER A 179 34.10 -2.56 46.09
N GLU A 180 34.56 -2.74 47.32
CA GLU A 180 35.02 -1.68 48.21
C GLU A 180 36.37 -2.11 48.82
N GLY A 181 37.36 -1.22 48.71
CA GLY A 181 38.69 -1.42 49.27
C GLY A 181 39.10 -0.25 50.14
N THR A 182 39.62 -0.51 51.34
CA THR A 182 40.18 0.50 52.23
C THR A 182 41.62 0.17 52.56
N GLN A 183 42.51 1.17 52.44
CA GLN A 183 43.93 1.05 52.78
C GLN A 183 44.35 2.20 53.71
N PRO A 184 44.07 2.11 55.03
CA PRO A 184 44.40 3.18 55.99
C PRO A 184 45.91 3.50 56.05
N GLN A 185 46.75 2.49 55.80
CA GLN A 185 48.21 2.57 55.88
C GLN A 185 48.87 3.37 54.75
N ALA A 186 48.12 3.80 53.74
CA ALA A 186 48.64 4.59 52.62
C ALA A 186 48.81 6.09 52.96
N LEU A 187 48.24 6.58 54.06
CA LEU A 187 48.35 7.96 54.53
C LEU A 187 49.51 8.10 55.53
N GLU A 188 50.52 8.92 55.20
CA GLU A 188 51.74 9.10 56.01
C GLU A 188 51.45 9.59 57.46
N GLU A 189 50.35 10.31 57.68
CA GLU A 189 49.99 10.90 58.98
C GLU A 189 49.10 10.02 59.88
N HIS A 190 48.60 8.89 59.38
CA HIS A 190 47.75 7.93 60.13
C HIS A 190 48.32 6.50 60.08
N GLY A 191 49.65 6.39 59.98
CA GLY A 191 50.37 5.12 59.99
C GLY A 191 50.28 4.41 61.34
N GLY A 192 49.15 3.77 61.63
CA GLY A 192 48.98 2.97 62.84
C GLY A 192 47.60 2.38 63.10
N GLU A 193 46.52 2.93 62.53
CA GLU A 193 45.16 2.47 62.83
C GLU A 193 44.41 1.95 61.60
N GLY A 194 43.99 0.68 61.66
CA GLY A 194 43.19 0.00 60.63
C GLY A 194 43.98 -0.98 59.76
N MET A 195 43.35 -2.12 59.42
CA MET A 195 43.91 -3.10 58.48
C MET A 195 43.42 -2.80 57.06
N THR A 196 44.27 -3.04 56.06
CA THR A 196 43.85 -3.06 54.65
C THR A 196 42.73 -4.08 54.48
N SER A 197 41.60 -3.67 53.93
CA SER A 197 40.45 -4.55 53.75
C SER A 197 39.87 -4.42 52.36
N PHE A 198 39.39 -5.54 51.82
CA PHE A 198 38.69 -5.62 50.56
C PHE A 198 37.45 -6.48 50.78
N HIS A 199 36.31 -5.97 50.34
CA HIS A 199 35.05 -6.68 50.37
C HIS A 199 34.31 -6.42 49.06
N ASN A 200 33.61 -7.42 48.58
CA ASN A 200 32.64 -7.23 47.50
C ASN A 200 31.27 -7.77 47.91
N THR A 201 30.26 -7.22 47.26
CA THR A 201 28.88 -7.74 47.29
C THR A 201 28.46 -7.94 45.85
N PHE A 202 27.90 -9.10 45.54
CA PHE A 202 27.55 -9.47 44.18
C PHE A 202 26.19 -10.16 44.12
N SER A 203 25.53 -10.05 42.97
CA SER A 203 24.32 -10.78 42.65
C SER A 203 24.60 -11.85 41.60
N VAL A 204 23.95 -13.00 41.76
CA VAL A 204 24.13 -14.15 40.89
C VAL A 204 22.82 -14.75 40.44
N ILE A 205 22.89 -15.46 39.33
CA ILE A 205 21.84 -16.35 38.83
C ILE A 205 22.39 -17.78 38.67
N PRO A 206 21.54 -18.82 38.70
CA PRO A 206 21.98 -20.19 38.41
C PRO A 206 22.59 -20.30 37.01
N GLY A 207 23.69 -21.03 36.85
CA GLY A 207 24.47 -21.02 35.61
C GLY A 207 23.74 -21.57 34.37
N HIS A 208 22.76 -22.45 34.56
CA HIS A 208 21.93 -22.98 33.48
C HIS A 208 20.86 -21.99 32.95
N ARG A 209 20.62 -20.87 33.65
CA ARG A 209 19.58 -19.92 33.27
C ARG A 209 20.10 -18.87 32.31
N PRO A 210 19.35 -18.55 31.24
CA PRO A 210 19.68 -17.41 30.40
C PRO A 210 19.47 -16.12 31.19
N TRP A 211 20.40 -15.19 31.00
CA TRP A 211 20.26 -13.80 31.42
C TRP A 211 20.05 -12.92 30.20
N ARG A 212 19.10 -11.98 30.28
CA ARG A 212 18.88 -10.97 29.25
C ARG A 212 18.88 -9.59 29.89
N PRO A 213 19.55 -8.60 29.27
CA PRO A 213 19.56 -7.25 29.77
C PRO A 213 18.16 -6.63 29.65
N VAL A 214 17.94 -5.54 30.41
CA VAL A 214 16.72 -4.75 30.31
C VAL A 214 16.77 -3.95 29.00
N PRO A 215 15.78 -4.10 28.10
CA PRO A 215 15.72 -3.28 26.89
C PRO A 215 15.54 -1.81 27.25
N GLU A 216 16.39 -0.95 26.71
CA GLU A 216 16.19 0.49 26.82
C GLU A 216 14.95 0.93 26.02
N ALA A 217 14.33 2.02 26.47
CA ALA A 217 13.20 2.59 25.76
C ALA A 217 13.66 3.07 24.38
N LYS A 218 13.02 2.56 23.33
CA LYS A 218 13.32 3.00 21.97
C LYS A 218 13.04 4.50 21.81
N PRO A 219 13.91 5.26 21.12
CA PRO A 219 13.61 6.64 20.80
C PRO A 219 12.29 6.75 20.02
N CYS A 220 11.49 7.72 20.42
CA CYS A 220 10.19 7.97 19.82
C CYS A 220 10.21 9.25 18.98
N VAL A 221 9.67 9.17 17.77
CA VAL A 221 9.39 10.35 16.95
C VAL A 221 8.03 10.92 17.37
N HIS A 222 8.05 11.99 18.15
CA HIS A 222 6.84 12.58 18.74
C HIS A 222 5.82 13.16 17.74
N GLY A 223 6.23 13.43 16.50
CA GLY A 223 5.32 14.00 15.50
C GLY A 223 5.83 13.81 14.07
N PRO A 224 4.98 14.07 13.06
CA PRO A 224 5.35 13.91 11.67
C PRO A 224 6.51 14.84 11.29
N GLN A 225 7.29 14.40 10.30
CA GLN A 225 8.44 15.14 9.78
C GLN A 225 8.33 15.30 8.28
N ILE A 226 9.04 16.30 7.75
CA ILE A 226 9.16 16.48 6.31
C ILE A 226 10.29 15.60 5.77
N ALA A 227 10.08 15.00 4.61
CA ALA A 227 11.10 14.32 3.83
C ALA A 227 10.93 14.63 2.33
N ILE A 228 11.99 14.44 1.55
CA ILE A 228 11.97 14.62 0.10
C ILE A 228 11.98 13.27 -0.57
N VAL A 229 11.12 13.06 -1.58
CA VAL A 229 11.08 11.80 -2.34
C VAL A 229 12.33 11.65 -3.20
N THR A 230 12.95 10.48 -3.19
CA THR A 230 14.19 10.18 -3.92
C THR A 230 14.06 8.98 -4.84
N GLY A 231 15.00 8.85 -5.77
CA GLY A 231 15.10 7.73 -6.69
C GLY A 231 16.32 7.85 -7.60
N PRO A 232 16.45 6.96 -8.59
CA PRO A 232 17.58 6.95 -9.50
C PRO A 232 17.71 8.22 -10.32
N ALA A 233 18.94 8.57 -10.71
CA ALA A 233 19.20 9.70 -11.59
C ALA A 233 18.50 9.53 -12.95
N GLY A 234 17.82 10.59 -13.41
CA GLY A 234 17.11 10.62 -14.70
C GLY A 234 15.67 10.11 -14.66
N GLU A 235 15.21 9.56 -13.53
CA GLU A 235 13.81 9.17 -13.33
C GLU A 235 13.01 10.32 -12.70
N GLU A 236 11.73 10.43 -13.09
CA GLU A 236 10.78 11.35 -12.43
C GLU A 236 9.93 10.63 -11.38
N ILE A 237 9.67 9.32 -11.56
CA ILE A 237 8.80 8.52 -10.70
C ILE A 237 9.52 7.23 -10.35
N PHE A 238 9.68 6.96 -9.06
CA PHE A 238 10.29 5.73 -8.57
C PHE A 238 9.44 5.09 -7.47
N CYS A 239 8.65 4.09 -7.85
CA CYS A 239 7.81 3.33 -6.93
C CYS A 239 7.84 1.83 -7.19
N ASP A 240 7.44 1.04 -6.20
CA ASP A 240 7.27 -0.40 -6.35
C ASP A 240 5.81 -0.83 -6.59
N GLU A 241 5.57 -2.15 -6.64
CA GLU A 241 4.27 -2.79 -6.88
C GLU A 241 3.15 -2.37 -5.90
N HIS A 242 3.50 -1.76 -4.77
CA HIS A 242 2.55 -1.28 -3.76
C HIS A 242 2.41 0.25 -3.75
N GLY A 243 2.97 0.95 -4.75
CA GLY A 243 2.98 2.42 -4.79
C GLY A 243 3.81 3.06 -3.67
N ARG A 244 4.79 2.31 -3.12
CA ARG A 244 5.71 2.84 -2.11
C ARG A 244 6.81 3.64 -2.80
N VAL A 245 7.32 4.66 -2.12
CA VAL A 245 8.43 5.49 -2.62
C VAL A 245 9.59 5.47 -1.62
N LYS A 246 10.75 6.00 -2.03
CA LYS A 246 11.88 6.25 -1.12
C LYS A 246 11.99 7.73 -0.80
N VAL A 247 12.58 8.05 0.34
CA VAL A 247 12.67 9.42 0.84
C VAL A 247 14.03 9.69 1.48
N GLN A 248 14.46 10.95 1.47
CA GLN A 248 15.58 11.48 2.23
C GLN A 248 15.03 12.36 3.36
N PHE A 249 15.44 12.09 4.59
CA PHE A 249 15.14 12.95 5.72
C PHE A 249 16.17 14.09 5.85
N PRO A 250 15.78 15.31 6.26
CA PRO A 250 16.72 16.42 6.42
C PRO A 250 17.84 16.18 7.46
N TRP A 251 17.61 15.31 8.43
CA TRP A 251 18.59 14.95 9.46
C TRP A 251 19.52 13.80 9.03
N ASP A 252 19.23 13.12 7.92
CA ASP A 252 20.13 12.11 7.38
C ASP A 252 21.26 12.79 6.63
N ARG A 253 22.47 12.67 7.19
CA ARG A 253 23.71 13.29 6.72
C ARG A 253 24.50 12.39 5.77
N TYR A 254 24.14 11.11 5.66
CA TYR A 254 24.90 10.10 4.94
C TYR A 254 24.22 9.67 3.64
N GLY A 255 22.90 9.89 3.50
CA GLY A 255 22.17 9.64 2.28
C GLY A 255 22.59 10.58 1.13
N ASN A 256 22.72 10.02 -0.07
CA ASN A 256 23.08 10.76 -1.29
C ASN A 256 21.86 11.34 -2.03
N SER A 257 20.67 11.28 -1.43
CA SER A 257 19.39 11.64 -2.08
C SER A 257 19.07 10.84 -3.34
N ASP A 258 19.48 9.56 -3.36
CA ASP A 258 19.30 8.60 -4.46
C ASP A 258 18.35 7.44 -4.06
N GLU A 259 18.31 6.37 -4.86
CA GLU A 259 17.53 5.17 -4.59
C GLU A 259 18.00 4.37 -3.37
N SER A 260 19.13 4.69 -2.73
CA SER A 260 19.64 4.00 -1.53
C SER A 260 19.26 4.70 -0.22
N SER A 261 18.74 5.94 -0.31
CA SER A 261 18.46 6.84 0.82
C SER A 261 17.59 6.24 1.94
N SER A 262 16.58 5.43 1.59
CA SER A 262 15.70 4.82 2.60
C SER A 262 15.18 3.44 2.20
N CYS A 263 14.44 2.84 3.13
CA CYS A 263 13.53 1.75 2.81
C CYS A 263 12.33 2.23 1.97
N TRP A 264 11.55 1.30 1.44
CA TRP A 264 10.28 1.59 0.78
C TRP A 264 9.22 2.04 1.78
N VAL A 265 8.75 3.28 1.63
CA VAL A 265 7.77 3.94 2.50
C VAL A 265 6.39 3.93 1.85
N ARG A 266 5.37 3.44 2.57
CA ARG A 266 3.98 3.45 2.09
C ARG A 266 3.42 4.86 2.04
N VAL A 267 2.58 5.12 1.05
CA VAL A 267 1.94 6.43 0.82
C VAL A 267 0.44 6.31 1.10
N SER A 268 -0.04 7.09 2.05
CA SER A 268 -1.48 7.27 2.30
C SER A 268 -2.17 7.81 1.04
N GLN A 269 -3.32 7.22 0.70
CA GLN A 269 -4.16 7.64 -0.42
C GLN A 269 -5.47 8.23 0.11
N GLY A 270 -6.10 9.11 -0.67
CA GLY A 270 -7.40 9.69 -0.30
C GLY A 270 -8.51 8.64 -0.17
N TRP A 271 -8.41 7.54 -0.93
CA TRP A 271 -9.30 6.39 -0.85
C TRP A 271 -8.57 5.14 -1.38
N ALA A 272 -8.54 4.04 -0.62
CA ALA A 272 -7.88 2.79 -1.05
C ALA A 272 -8.75 1.57 -0.73
N GLY A 273 -9.36 0.97 -1.75
CA GLY A 273 -10.15 -0.26 -1.68
C GLY A 273 -9.49 -1.42 -2.43
N GLY A 274 -10.12 -2.60 -2.40
CA GLY A 274 -9.66 -3.77 -3.15
C GLY A 274 -9.84 -3.57 -4.66
N GLN A 275 -8.79 -3.11 -5.34
CA GLN A 275 -8.77 -2.77 -6.78
C GLN A 275 -9.60 -1.54 -7.19
N TYR A 276 -9.93 -0.65 -6.27
CA TYR A 276 -10.61 0.63 -6.55
C TYR A 276 -10.12 1.74 -5.60
N GLY A 277 -10.34 3.00 -5.96
CA GLY A 277 -9.96 4.16 -5.15
C GLY A 277 -9.05 5.14 -5.90
N MET A 278 -8.30 5.94 -5.14
CA MET A 278 -7.36 6.93 -5.65
C MET A 278 -5.93 6.39 -5.60
N MET A 279 -5.15 6.68 -6.64
CA MET A 279 -3.72 6.43 -6.66
C MET A 279 -3.00 7.66 -7.22
N ALA A 280 -2.36 8.41 -6.35
CA ALA A 280 -1.43 9.46 -6.74
C ALA A 280 -0.07 9.11 -6.17
N ILE A 281 0.94 8.88 -7.02
CA ILE A 281 2.29 8.53 -6.56
C ILE A 281 3.11 9.82 -6.42
N PRO A 282 3.79 10.07 -5.28
CA PRO A 282 4.74 11.18 -5.17
C PRO A 282 5.88 11.01 -6.18
N ARG A 283 6.26 12.09 -6.88
CA ARG A 283 7.40 12.11 -7.80
C ARG A 283 8.69 12.42 -7.06
N ILE A 284 9.83 12.08 -7.66
CA ILE A 284 11.16 12.44 -7.14
C ILE A 284 11.24 13.96 -7.00
N GLY A 285 11.79 14.43 -5.87
CA GLY A 285 11.86 15.85 -5.51
C GLY A 285 10.61 16.40 -4.81
N HIS A 286 9.50 15.65 -4.75
CA HIS A 286 8.32 16.10 -3.99
C HIS A 286 8.59 16.08 -2.49
N GLU A 287 8.08 17.12 -1.80
CA GLU A 287 8.05 17.20 -0.34
C GLU A 287 6.85 16.41 0.20
N VAL A 288 7.10 15.55 1.18
CA VAL A 288 6.09 14.69 1.81
C VAL A 288 6.13 14.78 3.33
N ILE A 289 4.97 14.62 3.95
CA ILE A 289 4.85 14.48 5.41
C ILE A 289 4.94 13.00 5.76
N VAL A 290 5.94 12.63 6.56
CA VAL A 290 6.19 11.28 7.03
C VAL A 290 5.81 11.18 8.51
N SER A 291 4.86 10.31 8.81
CA SER A 291 4.55 9.86 10.17
C SER A 291 5.27 8.55 10.47
N PHE A 292 5.30 8.15 11.74
CA PHE A 292 5.97 6.95 12.20
C PHE A 292 4.98 6.11 13.01
N LEU A 293 4.77 4.85 12.62
CA LEU A 293 3.81 3.97 13.31
C LEU A 293 4.29 3.71 14.75
N GLU A 294 3.43 3.94 15.74
CA GLU A 294 3.80 3.91 17.18
C GLU A 294 4.96 4.86 17.55
N GLY A 295 5.21 5.88 16.71
CA GLY A 295 6.36 6.76 16.86
C GLY A 295 7.72 6.07 16.62
N ASP A 296 7.73 4.85 16.07
CA ASP A 296 8.94 4.07 15.81
C ASP A 296 9.70 4.63 14.58
N PRO A 297 10.94 5.16 14.74
CA PRO A 297 11.77 5.66 13.62
C PRO A 297 11.97 4.65 12.48
N ASP A 298 11.86 3.35 12.76
CA ASP A 298 12.05 2.28 11.77
C ASP A 298 10.80 2.02 10.91
N GLN A 299 9.66 2.62 11.26
CA GLN A 299 8.37 2.38 10.62
C GLN A 299 7.75 3.66 10.03
N PRO A 300 8.43 4.29 9.05
CA PRO A 300 7.89 5.47 8.38
C PRO A 300 6.68 5.13 7.51
N ILE A 301 5.75 6.08 7.41
CA ILE A 301 4.60 6.08 6.51
C ILE A 301 4.30 7.51 6.07
N ILE A 302 4.17 7.74 4.76
CA ILE A 302 3.82 9.05 4.20
C ILE A 302 2.31 9.26 4.41
N THR A 303 1.95 10.36 5.07
CA THR A 303 0.57 10.68 5.44
C THR A 303 0.04 11.94 4.77
N GLY A 304 0.89 12.70 4.09
CA GLY A 304 0.47 13.93 3.42
C GLY A 304 1.54 14.53 2.52
N ARG A 305 1.18 15.66 1.91
CA ARG A 305 2.02 16.45 1.00
C ARG A 305 1.72 17.93 1.20
N THR A 306 2.72 18.76 0.95
CA THR A 306 2.61 20.21 1.08
C THR A 306 3.28 20.91 -0.09
N TYR A 307 2.73 22.05 -0.47
CA TYR A 307 3.43 23.02 -1.31
C TYR A 307 4.40 23.84 -0.45
N HIS A 308 5.48 24.33 -1.06
CA HIS A 308 6.47 25.20 -0.42
C HIS A 308 6.96 26.27 -1.43
N ALA A 309 8.00 27.04 -1.08
CA ALA A 309 8.42 28.21 -1.85
C ALA A 309 8.82 27.93 -3.32
N THR A 310 9.35 26.73 -3.60
CA THR A 310 9.75 26.31 -4.95
C THR A 310 8.75 25.37 -5.61
N ASN A 311 8.11 24.47 -4.85
CA ASN A 311 6.95 23.70 -5.31
C ASN A 311 5.67 24.46 -4.96
N VAL A 312 5.24 25.36 -5.85
CA VAL A 312 4.08 26.23 -5.62
C VAL A 312 2.77 25.59 -6.11
N PRO A 313 1.61 26.01 -5.58
CA PRO A 313 0.31 25.53 -6.07
C PRO A 313 0.09 25.81 -7.57
N PRO A 314 -0.79 25.05 -8.26
CA PRO A 314 -1.02 25.18 -9.71
C PRO A 314 -1.50 26.56 -10.18
N TYR A 315 -2.12 27.32 -9.28
CA TYR A 315 -2.54 28.70 -9.50
C TYR A 315 -2.01 29.60 -8.38
N PRO A 316 -1.63 30.86 -8.69
CA PRO A 316 -1.16 31.80 -7.68
C PRO A 316 -2.20 32.04 -6.57
N LEU A 317 -1.78 31.89 -5.32
CA LEU A 317 -2.56 32.22 -4.14
C LEU A 317 -2.02 33.52 -3.48
N PRO A 318 -2.90 34.36 -2.88
CA PRO A 318 -4.32 34.14 -2.59
C PRO A 318 -5.28 34.57 -3.72
N ALA A 319 -4.79 34.98 -4.88
CA ALA A 319 -5.62 35.51 -5.97
C ALA A 319 -6.71 34.53 -6.44
N ASN A 320 -6.40 33.22 -6.47
CA ASN A 320 -7.31 32.18 -6.95
C ASN A 320 -7.85 31.29 -5.80
N LYS A 321 -8.16 31.89 -4.64
CA LYS A 321 -8.58 31.18 -3.42
C LYS A 321 -9.91 30.41 -3.54
N THR A 322 -10.73 30.72 -4.55
CA THR A 322 -12.03 30.10 -4.84
C THR A 322 -11.92 28.90 -5.78
N ARG A 323 -10.70 28.52 -6.20
CA ARG A 323 -10.48 27.40 -7.11
C ARG A 323 -10.15 26.12 -6.38
N THR A 324 -10.84 25.05 -6.75
CA THR A 324 -10.49 23.67 -6.38
C THR A 324 -9.96 22.93 -7.61
N VAL A 325 -8.78 22.31 -7.50
CA VAL A 325 -8.02 21.84 -8.68
C VAL A 325 -7.44 20.44 -8.48
N LEU A 326 -7.64 19.58 -9.47
CA LEU A 326 -6.88 18.35 -9.69
C LEU A 326 -6.14 18.48 -11.02
N ARG A 327 -4.84 18.84 -10.96
CA ARG A 327 -3.97 18.96 -12.13
C ARG A 327 -2.87 17.89 -12.07
N THR A 328 -2.68 17.16 -13.17
CA THR A 328 -1.56 16.22 -13.36
C THR A 328 -0.44 16.88 -14.16
N GLU A 329 0.66 16.17 -14.39
CA GLU A 329 1.73 16.62 -15.27
C GLU A 329 2.10 15.47 -16.21
N THR A 330 2.31 15.74 -17.49
CA THR A 330 2.80 14.73 -18.44
C THR A 330 4.13 14.17 -17.94
N HIS A 331 4.27 12.84 -17.91
CA HIS A 331 5.53 12.20 -17.54
C HIS A 331 6.46 12.19 -18.76
N GLN A 332 7.72 12.59 -18.59
CA GLN A 332 8.71 12.66 -19.68
C GLN A 332 8.23 13.47 -20.89
N GLY A 333 7.49 14.57 -20.65
CA GLY A 333 6.96 15.43 -21.69
C GLY A 333 6.31 16.69 -21.12
N GLU A 334 5.78 17.52 -22.00
CA GLU A 334 5.13 18.78 -21.61
C GLU A 334 3.60 18.62 -21.54
N GLY A 335 2.96 19.46 -20.71
CA GLY A 335 1.50 19.54 -20.61
C GLY A 335 0.90 18.89 -19.37
N PHE A 336 -0.43 18.89 -19.31
CA PHE A 336 -1.17 18.45 -18.13
C PHE A 336 -2.62 18.06 -18.45
N ASN A 337 -3.20 17.19 -17.62
CA ASN A 337 -4.65 17.03 -17.55
C ASN A 337 -5.17 17.79 -16.34
N GLU A 338 -6.37 18.35 -16.42
CA GLU A 338 -6.95 19.13 -15.32
C GLU A 338 -8.46 18.95 -15.19
N LEU A 339 -8.90 18.83 -13.94
CA LEU A 339 -10.27 19.09 -13.52
C LEU A 339 -10.23 20.24 -12.51
N ARG A 340 -10.92 21.34 -12.83
CA ARG A 340 -10.99 22.54 -12.00
C ARG A 340 -12.43 22.97 -11.77
N PHE A 341 -12.69 23.43 -10.56
CA PHE A 341 -13.93 24.09 -10.15
C PHE A 341 -13.59 25.52 -9.74
N GLU A 342 -14.30 26.51 -10.29
CA GLU A 342 -14.32 27.91 -9.86
C GLU A 342 -15.63 28.18 -9.12
N ASP A 343 -15.53 28.67 -7.89
CA ASP A 343 -16.67 28.93 -6.99
C ASP A 343 -16.91 30.43 -6.76
N GLU A 344 -16.26 31.33 -7.50
CA GLU A 344 -16.54 32.77 -7.44
C GLU A 344 -17.94 33.07 -8.03
N ALA A 345 -18.75 33.80 -7.25
CA ALA A 345 -20.15 34.03 -7.59
C ALA A 345 -20.34 34.80 -8.90
N GLY A 346 -21.16 34.26 -9.80
CA GLY A 346 -21.40 34.81 -11.14
C GLY A 346 -20.28 34.53 -12.15
N GLN A 347 -19.26 33.76 -11.75
CA GLN A 347 -18.16 33.29 -12.60
C GLN A 347 -17.90 31.79 -12.38
N GLU A 348 -18.89 31.06 -11.86
CA GLU A 348 -18.75 29.64 -11.55
C GLU A 348 -18.46 28.83 -12.81
N GLU A 349 -17.50 27.92 -12.73
CA GLU A 349 -17.05 27.16 -13.89
C GLU A 349 -16.55 25.77 -13.49
N ILE A 350 -16.87 24.78 -14.33
CA ILE A 350 -16.16 23.49 -14.34
C ILE A 350 -15.31 23.45 -15.61
N TYR A 351 -14.00 23.36 -15.44
CA TYR A 351 -13.03 23.25 -16.53
C TYR A 351 -12.44 21.85 -16.58
N VAL A 352 -12.52 21.23 -17.75
CA VAL A 352 -11.95 19.91 -18.03
C VAL A 352 -10.95 20.06 -19.19
N HIS A 353 -9.70 19.71 -18.94
CA HIS A 353 -8.63 19.70 -19.94
C HIS A 353 -8.03 18.30 -20.07
N ALA A 354 -8.04 17.78 -21.29
CA ALA A 354 -7.33 16.56 -21.65
C ALA A 354 -6.15 16.93 -22.56
N GLN A 355 -4.93 16.53 -22.17
CA GLN A 355 -3.72 16.84 -22.94
C GLN A 355 -3.69 16.16 -24.32
N LYS A 356 -4.41 15.04 -24.47
CA LYS A 356 -4.45 14.25 -25.69
C LYS A 356 -5.87 13.72 -25.95
N ASP A 357 -6.15 12.48 -25.55
CA ASP A 357 -7.41 11.81 -25.83
C ASP A 357 -8.36 11.95 -24.63
N MET A 358 -9.65 12.24 -24.89
CA MET A 358 -10.72 12.19 -23.88
C MET A 358 -11.74 11.14 -24.29
N ASN A 359 -11.74 10.01 -23.57
CA ASN A 359 -12.71 8.93 -23.77
C ASN A 359 -13.78 8.97 -22.69
N LEU A 360 -15.05 8.97 -23.10
CA LEU A 360 -16.20 8.90 -22.21
C LEU A 360 -17.07 7.70 -22.56
N LEU A 361 -17.14 6.72 -21.66
CA LEU A 361 -18.01 5.55 -21.76
C LEU A 361 -19.13 5.67 -20.73
N VAL A 362 -20.38 5.62 -21.19
CA VAL A 362 -21.57 5.64 -20.34
C VAL A 362 -22.36 4.36 -20.61
N GLU A 363 -22.46 3.49 -19.60
CA GLU A 363 -23.06 2.15 -19.72
C GLU A 363 -24.58 2.15 -19.85
N ASN A 364 -25.24 3.25 -19.46
CA ASN A 364 -26.70 3.37 -19.54
C ASN A 364 -27.10 4.69 -20.22
N ASP A 365 -27.45 5.72 -19.44
CA ASP A 365 -28.00 6.97 -19.98
C ASP A 365 -27.08 8.15 -19.72
N ARG A 366 -26.83 8.97 -20.75
CA ARG A 366 -26.27 10.32 -20.62
C ARG A 366 -27.38 11.34 -20.83
N LYS A 367 -27.49 12.32 -19.94
CA LYS A 367 -28.44 13.44 -20.05
C LYS A 367 -27.72 14.76 -19.87
N ASP A 368 -27.78 15.60 -20.91
CA ASP A 368 -27.23 16.94 -20.88
C ASP A 368 -28.40 17.95 -20.86
N ASN A 369 -28.42 18.87 -19.88
CA ASN A 369 -29.42 19.94 -19.79
C ASN A 369 -28.71 21.29 -19.72
N ILE A 370 -28.52 21.90 -20.89
CA ILE A 370 -27.87 23.19 -21.06
C ILE A 370 -28.95 24.27 -21.07
N LYS A 371 -28.93 25.17 -20.08
CA LYS A 371 -29.96 26.22 -19.91
C LYS A 371 -29.75 27.45 -20.79
N HIS A 372 -28.56 27.59 -21.36
CA HIS A 372 -28.20 28.69 -22.25
C HIS A 372 -27.63 28.10 -23.55
N ASP A 373 -26.35 28.33 -23.85
CA ASP A 373 -25.76 27.95 -25.13
C ASP A 373 -24.85 26.72 -25.03
N LEU A 374 -24.84 25.92 -26.08
CA LEU A 374 -23.84 24.88 -26.33
C LEU A 374 -22.99 25.28 -27.54
N HIS A 375 -21.70 25.50 -27.32
CA HIS A 375 -20.71 25.68 -28.38
C HIS A 375 -19.91 24.38 -28.55
N LEU A 376 -19.84 23.90 -29.78
CA LEU A 376 -19.02 22.75 -30.16
C LEU A 376 -18.14 23.16 -31.35
N ASP A 377 -16.83 23.16 -31.13
CA ASP A 377 -15.83 23.37 -32.18
C ASP A 377 -15.01 22.08 -32.34
N VAL A 378 -14.88 21.63 -33.59
CA VAL A 378 -14.19 20.38 -33.96
C VAL A 378 -13.33 20.71 -35.17
N GLU A 379 -12.01 20.76 -34.96
CA GLU A 379 -11.08 21.21 -36.01
C GLU A 379 -10.94 20.21 -37.17
N ASN A 380 -11.17 18.93 -36.91
CA ASN A 380 -11.08 17.87 -37.92
C ASN A 380 -12.47 17.28 -38.20
N GLU A 381 -12.78 16.11 -37.63
CA GLU A 381 -13.98 15.34 -38.00
C GLU A 381 -14.86 15.02 -36.79
N ARG A 382 -16.17 15.05 -37.00
CA ARG A 382 -17.18 14.57 -36.05
C ARG A 382 -17.89 13.36 -36.66
N PHE A 383 -17.82 12.21 -35.97
CA PHE A 383 -18.57 11.01 -36.31
C PHE A 383 -19.70 10.78 -35.30
N SER A 384 -20.89 10.39 -35.77
CA SER A 384 -22.02 10.02 -34.93
C SER A 384 -22.67 8.75 -35.47
N HIS A 385 -22.91 7.76 -34.62
CA HIS A 385 -23.61 6.54 -34.98
C HIS A 385 -24.68 6.24 -33.93
N ILE A 386 -25.93 6.43 -34.34
CA ILE A 386 -27.11 6.25 -33.50
C ILE A 386 -27.84 5.02 -34.04
N LYS A 387 -27.96 3.98 -33.20
CA LYS A 387 -28.41 2.65 -33.65
C LYS A 387 -29.93 2.54 -33.84
N VAL A 388 -30.69 3.40 -33.17
CA VAL A 388 -32.16 3.32 -33.15
C VAL A 388 -32.71 4.64 -33.70
N ASP A 389 -33.10 5.57 -32.83
CA ASP A 389 -33.75 6.81 -33.23
C ASP A 389 -32.88 8.02 -32.88
N ASP A 390 -32.75 8.94 -33.84
CA ASP A 390 -32.24 10.29 -33.63
C ASP A 390 -33.38 11.29 -33.82
N HIS A 391 -33.72 12.03 -32.76
CA HIS A 391 -34.79 13.00 -32.76
C HIS A 391 -34.22 14.40 -32.54
N LEU A 392 -34.31 15.24 -33.57
CA LEU A 392 -33.95 16.66 -33.50
C LEU A 392 -35.20 17.52 -33.66
N THR A 393 -35.52 18.31 -32.63
CA THR A 393 -36.53 19.36 -32.69
C THR A 393 -35.86 20.71 -32.47
N VAL A 394 -36.08 21.66 -33.38
CA VAL A 394 -35.57 23.03 -33.28
C VAL A 394 -36.76 23.97 -33.44
N ASP A 395 -37.14 24.66 -32.36
CA ASP A 395 -38.27 25.59 -32.37
C ASP A 395 -37.97 26.88 -33.15
N GLY A 396 -36.68 27.24 -33.23
CA GLY A 396 -36.20 28.42 -33.94
C GLY A 396 -35.79 28.10 -35.38
N GLN A 397 -34.51 28.32 -35.69
CA GLN A 397 -33.94 28.11 -37.01
C GLN A 397 -32.85 27.04 -36.95
N SER A 398 -32.86 26.10 -37.89
CA SER A 398 -31.71 25.26 -38.21
C SER A 398 -31.06 25.78 -39.49
N LYS A 399 -29.75 26.03 -39.44
CA LYS A 399 -28.95 26.50 -40.58
C LYS A 399 -27.76 25.58 -40.74
N GLU A 400 -27.59 25.04 -41.94
CA GLU A 400 -26.45 24.21 -42.30
C GLU A 400 -25.75 24.82 -43.51
N HIS A 401 -24.43 24.97 -43.42
CA HIS A 401 -23.59 25.40 -44.52
C HIS A 401 -22.47 24.38 -44.72
N ILE A 402 -22.51 23.66 -45.83
CA ILE A 402 -21.53 22.63 -46.19
C ILE A 402 -20.74 23.14 -47.39
N LYS A 403 -19.43 23.28 -47.24
CA LYS A 403 -18.53 23.70 -48.35
C LYS A 403 -18.26 22.58 -49.34
N GLY A 404 -18.21 21.34 -48.85
CA GLY A 404 -18.09 20.13 -49.67
C GLY A 404 -19.47 19.54 -50.00
N ASP A 405 -19.49 18.24 -50.23
CA ASP A 405 -20.72 17.54 -50.61
C ASP A 405 -21.61 17.25 -49.40
N LYS A 406 -22.93 17.38 -49.59
CA LYS A 406 -23.95 16.87 -48.67
C LYS A 406 -24.67 15.69 -49.31
N THR A 407 -24.45 14.49 -48.79
CA THR A 407 -25.13 13.26 -49.23
C THR A 407 -26.22 12.87 -48.23
N ILE A 408 -27.45 12.67 -48.70
CA ILE A 408 -28.55 12.11 -47.90
C ILE A 408 -28.99 10.81 -48.58
N THR A 409 -28.83 9.69 -47.89
CA THR A 409 -29.24 8.36 -48.36
C THR A 409 -30.23 7.76 -47.37
N THR A 410 -31.38 7.29 -47.87
CA THR A 410 -32.40 6.62 -47.05
C THR A 410 -32.84 5.34 -47.75
N ASP A 411 -32.80 4.20 -47.05
CA ASP A 411 -33.22 2.90 -47.61
C ASP A 411 -34.75 2.76 -47.72
N SER A 412 -35.49 3.54 -46.92
CA SER A 412 -36.95 3.56 -46.92
C SER A 412 -37.47 4.86 -47.55
N SER A 413 -38.18 5.70 -46.80
CA SER A 413 -38.73 6.96 -47.31
C SER A 413 -37.98 8.19 -46.79
N LEU A 414 -37.87 9.20 -47.66
CA LEU A 414 -37.51 10.57 -47.30
C LEU A 414 -38.75 11.45 -47.46
N HIS A 415 -39.23 12.02 -46.35
CA HIS A 415 -40.35 12.95 -46.36
C HIS A 415 -39.84 14.38 -46.12
N ILE A 416 -40.09 15.28 -47.06
CA ILE A 416 -39.82 16.71 -46.92
C ILE A 416 -41.14 17.45 -46.97
N LYS A 417 -41.50 18.14 -45.88
CA LYS A 417 -42.68 18.99 -45.80
C LYS A 417 -42.24 20.42 -45.50
N ALA A 418 -42.45 21.32 -46.46
CA ALA A 418 -42.25 22.75 -46.27
C ALA A 418 -43.61 23.45 -46.10
N GLY A 419 -43.71 24.39 -45.16
CA GLY A 419 -44.94 25.13 -44.89
C GLY A 419 -45.21 26.30 -45.85
N ASP A 420 -44.17 26.86 -46.45
CA ASP A 420 -44.24 28.00 -47.35
C ASP A 420 -43.59 27.68 -48.71
N SER A 421 -42.26 27.57 -48.75
CA SER A 421 -41.52 27.28 -49.98
C SER A 421 -40.47 26.18 -49.81
N PHE A 422 -40.27 25.41 -50.90
CA PHE A 422 -39.13 24.52 -51.08
C PHE A 422 -38.34 25.03 -52.28
N LEU A 423 -37.17 25.64 -52.02
CA LEU A 423 -36.31 26.24 -53.03
C LEU A 423 -35.09 25.35 -53.25
N ASN A 424 -34.84 24.95 -54.50
CA ASN A 424 -33.69 24.13 -54.88
C ASN A 424 -33.00 24.77 -56.09
N GLU A 425 -31.79 25.25 -55.90
CA GLU A 425 -30.95 25.90 -56.92
C GLU A 425 -29.65 25.13 -57.05
N ALA A 426 -29.27 24.77 -58.27
CA ALA A 426 -28.01 24.11 -58.56
C ALA A 426 -27.29 24.84 -59.71
N GLY A 427 -25.98 25.01 -59.59
CA GLY A 427 -25.16 25.69 -60.61
C GLY A 427 -25.02 24.91 -61.92
N SER A 428 -25.21 23.58 -61.91
CA SER A 428 -25.04 22.70 -63.06
C SER A 428 -26.29 21.88 -63.38
N GLU A 429 -26.76 21.04 -62.45
CA GLU A 429 -27.84 20.07 -62.71
C GLU A 429 -28.74 19.88 -61.48
N ILE A 430 -30.05 19.80 -61.72
CA ILE A 430 -31.03 19.18 -60.80
C ILE A 430 -31.56 17.92 -61.50
N HIS A 431 -31.24 16.74 -60.98
CA HIS A 431 -31.66 15.45 -61.56
C HIS A 431 -32.64 14.72 -60.65
N LEU A 432 -33.88 14.54 -61.12
CA LEU A 432 -34.92 13.80 -60.41
C LEU A 432 -35.24 12.49 -61.15
N LYS A 433 -34.75 11.36 -60.63
CA LYS A 433 -34.98 10.02 -61.20
C LYS A 433 -35.92 9.21 -60.31
N SER A 434 -36.98 8.66 -60.89
CA SER A 434 -37.88 7.69 -60.23
C SER A 434 -37.92 6.38 -61.01
N GLY A 435 -37.92 5.24 -60.31
CA GLY A 435 -37.97 3.91 -60.93
C GLY A 435 -39.33 3.54 -61.53
N HIS A 436 -40.41 4.15 -61.06
CA HIS A 436 -41.78 3.81 -61.50
C HIS A 436 -42.61 5.05 -61.84
N LYS A 437 -42.76 6.00 -60.92
CA LYS A 437 -43.67 7.14 -61.06
C LYS A 437 -43.05 8.42 -60.52
N SER A 438 -43.13 9.49 -61.29
CA SER A 438 -42.93 10.86 -60.82
C SER A 438 -44.23 11.62 -60.99
N VAL A 439 -44.69 12.32 -59.95
CA VAL A 439 -45.89 13.16 -59.98
C VAL A 439 -45.51 14.54 -59.51
N LEU A 440 -45.82 15.55 -60.32
CA LEU A 440 -45.80 16.95 -59.92
C LEU A 440 -47.25 17.42 -59.88
N GLU A 441 -47.70 17.81 -58.69
CA GLU A 441 -49.07 18.27 -58.45
C GLU A 441 -49.01 19.63 -57.77
N ALA A 442 -49.74 20.60 -58.32
CA ALA A 442 -49.87 21.92 -57.76
C ALA A 442 -51.34 22.36 -57.84
N TYR A 443 -51.78 23.18 -56.89
CA TYR A 443 -53.16 23.65 -56.84
C TYR A 443 -53.46 24.70 -57.91
N THR A 444 -52.51 25.59 -58.19
CA THR A 444 -52.70 26.74 -59.08
C THR A 444 -51.95 26.60 -60.39
N GLU A 445 -50.66 26.29 -60.36
CA GLU A 445 -49.82 26.33 -61.56
C GLU A 445 -48.66 25.34 -61.49
N VAL A 446 -48.40 24.65 -62.61
CA VAL A 446 -47.11 23.99 -62.88
C VAL A 446 -46.49 24.62 -64.12
N THR A 447 -45.29 25.18 -63.98
CA THR A 447 -44.54 25.79 -65.10
C THR A 447 -43.17 25.16 -65.26
N LEU A 448 -42.85 24.73 -66.48
CA LEU A 448 -41.54 24.26 -66.91
C LEU A 448 -40.99 25.26 -67.93
N LYS A 449 -39.93 25.98 -67.61
CA LYS A 449 -39.41 27.08 -68.45
C LYS A 449 -37.91 26.95 -68.70
N VAL A 450 -37.49 27.17 -69.95
CA VAL A 450 -36.09 27.23 -70.38
C VAL A 450 -35.90 28.41 -71.33
N GLY A 451 -35.18 29.44 -70.90
CA GLY A 451 -35.03 30.67 -71.68
C GLY A 451 -36.39 31.31 -72.02
N GLY A 452 -36.65 31.50 -73.32
CA GLY A 452 -37.93 32.00 -73.84
C GLY A 452 -39.02 30.92 -74.05
N ASN A 453 -38.71 29.63 -73.88
CA ASN A 453 -39.63 28.52 -74.12
C ASN A 453 -40.25 28.04 -72.80
N PHE A 454 -41.53 27.64 -72.79
CA PHE A 454 -42.18 27.10 -71.60
C PHE A 454 -43.38 26.18 -71.88
N VAL A 455 -43.67 25.34 -70.89
CA VAL A 455 -44.94 24.65 -70.70
C VAL A 455 -45.54 25.15 -69.40
N LYS A 456 -46.76 25.67 -69.43
CA LYS A 456 -47.48 26.13 -68.24
C LYS A 456 -48.84 25.46 -68.18
N ILE A 457 -49.18 24.92 -67.02
CA ILE A 457 -50.47 24.30 -66.71
C ILE A 457 -51.10 25.13 -65.60
N ASP A 458 -52.29 25.68 -65.83
CA ASP A 458 -53.03 26.49 -64.87
C ASP A 458 -54.55 26.26 -65.04
N PRO A 459 -55.45 26.97 -64.31
CA PRO A 459 -56.89 26.76 -64.44
C PRO A 459 -57.47 27.11 -65.82
N ALA A 460 -56.73 27.85 -66.67
CA ALA A 460 -57.15 28.18 -68.02
C ALA A 460 -56.77 27.10 -69.05
N GLY A 461 -55.82 26.22 -68.73
CA GLY A 461 -55.50 25.03 -69.52
C GLY A 461 -54.00 24.72 -69.60
N VAL A 462 -53.60 24.04 -70.69
CA VAL A 462 -52.20 23.71 -70.98
C VAL A 462 -51.68 24.65 -72.08
N HIS A 463 -50.72 25.49 -71.74
CA HIS A 463 -50.06 26.43 -72.64
C HIS A 463 -48.66 25.93 -72.99
N ILE A 464 -48.36 25.82 -74.28
CA ILE A 464 -47.04 25.40 -74.80
C ILE A 464 -46.54 26.49 -75.75
N VAL A 465 -45.41 27.12 -75.41
CA VAL A 465 -44.81 28.21 -76.19
C VAL A 465 -43.33 27.91 -76.42
N GLY A 466 -42.90 27.96 -77.68
CA GLY A 466 -41.48 27.86 -78.03
C GLY A 466 -41.21 28.27 -79.48
N SER A 467 -39.94 28.56 -79.80
CA SER A 467 -39.52 28.98 -81.15
C SER A 467 -39.76 27.91 -82.23
N VAL A 468 -39.63 26.63 -81.86
CA VAL A 468 -39.99 25.46 -82.67
C VAL A 468 -40.60 24.42 -81.73
N ILE A 469 -41.75 23.87 -82.08
CA ILE A 469 -42.42 22.80 -81.33
C ILE A 469 -42.47 21.55 -82.21
N ASN A 470 -41.60 20.58 -81.91
CA ASN A 470 -41.62 19.29 -82.60
C ASN A 470 -42.45 18.28 -81.80
N ILE A 471 -43.56 17.82 -82.38
CA ILE A 471 -44.40 16.77 -81.82
C ILE A 471 -44.11 15.47 -82.58
N ASN A 472 -43.72 14.41 -81.86
CA ASN A 472 -43.37 13.09 -82.41
C ASN A 472 -42.26 13.09 -83.50
N SER A 473 -41.38 14.10 -83.54
CA SER A 473 -40.23 14.14 -84.45
C SER A 473 -39.02 14.85 -83.82
N GLY A 474 -37.82 14.31 -84.02
CA GLY A 474 -36.56 14.90 -83.56
C GLY A 474 -36.28 14.81 -82.05
N GLY A 475 -34.99 14.86 -81.69
CA GLY A 475 -34.49 14.88 -80.31
C GLY A 475 -34.05 13.52 -79.74
N SER A 476 -33.14 13.55 -78.77
CA SER A 476 -32.81 12.42 -77.89
C SER A 476 -32.99 12.88 -76.44
N ALA A 477 -33.35 11.97 -75.53
CA ALA A 477 -33.50 12.32 -74.12
C ALA A 477 -32.14 12.69 -73.52
N GLY A 478 -32.09 13.74 -72.68
CA GLY A 478 -30.91 14.02 -71.86
C GLY A 478 -30.70 12.91 -70.82
N SER A 479 -29.44 12.63 -70.48
CA SER A 479 -29.07 11.69 -69.42
C SER A 479 -28.59 12.47 -68.20
N GLY A 480 -29.17 12.20 -67.03
CA GLY A 480 -28.68 12.77 -65.78
C GLY A 480 -27.55 11.96 -65.14
N SER A 481 -26.78 12.60 -64.27
CA SER A 481 -25.53 12.07 -63.69
C SER A 481 -25.68 10.84 -62.75
N GLY A 482 -26.88 10.57 -62.23
CA GLY A 482 -27.13 9.46 -61.28
C GLY A 482 -26.55 9.71 -59.87
N PHE A 483 -26.69 8.73 -58.96
CA PHE A 483 -26.10 8.83 -57.62
C PHE A 483 -24.61 8.47 -57.67
N GLY A 484 -23.75 9.37 -57.19
CA GLY A 484 -22.30 9.16 -57.09
C GLY A 484 -21.73 9.49 -55.69
N GLY A 485 -22.58 9.64 -54.67
CA GLY A 485 -22.17 10.02 -53.32
C GLY A 485 -21.50 8.86 -52.55
N ALA A 486 -20.64 9.21 -51.60
CA ALA A 486 -20.04 8.25 -50.67
C ALA A 486 -20.97 7.96 -49.47
N MET A 487 -20.86 6.76 -48.89
CA MET A 487 -21.60 6.38 -47.68
C MET A 487 -20.92 6.93 -46.41
N PRO A 488 -21.67 7.22 -45.33
CA PRO A 488 -21.11 7.68 -44.06
C PRO A 488 -20.14 6.66 -43.44
N MET A 489 -19.08 7.14 -42.81
CA MET A 489 -18.13 6.32 -42.04
C MET A 489 -18.59 6.17 -40.58
N LEU A 490 -18.22 5.08 -39.92
CA LEU A 490 -18.58 4.78 -38.53
C LEU A 490 -17.50 5.28 -37.55
N PRO A 491 -17.88 5.72 -36.33
CA PRO A 491 -16.92 6.01 -35.28
C PRO A 491 -16.19 4.73 -34.81
N GLY A 492 -14.95 4.88 -34.37
CA GLY A 492 -14.21 3.82 -33.67
C GLY A 492 -14.81 3.52 -32.29
N GLY A 493 -14.58 2.31 -31.76
CA GLY A 493 -15.02 1.90 -30.43
C GLY A 493 -14.06 2.36 -29.33
N VAL A 494 -14.59 2.64 -28.14
CA VAL A 494 -13.80 2.82 -26.91
C VAL A 494 -13.74 1.48 -26.18
N GLU A 495 -12.54 0.99 -25.89
CA GLU A 495 -12.36 -0.26 -25.15
C GLU A 495 -12.56 -0.06 -23.65
N VAL A 496 -13.20 -1.04 -22.99
CA VAL A 496 -13.21 -1.13 -21.54
C VAL A 496 -11.84 -1.64 -21.10
N VAL A 497 -11.10 -0.84 -20.32
CA VAL A 497 -9.88 -1.31 -19.68
C VAL A 497 -10.26 -2.38 -18.66
N THR A 498 -9.98 -3.65 -18.97
CA THR A 498 -10.14 -4.72 -18.00
C THR A 498 -9.01 -4.61 -16.97
N HIS A 499 -9.35 -4.56 -15.69
CA HIS A 499 -8.34 -4.63 -14.64
C HIS A 499 -7.66 -6.00 -14.75
N THR A 500 -6.38 -6.01 -15.12
CA THR A 500 -5.54 -7.18 -14.97
C THR A 500 -5.46 -7.46 -13.47
N GLY A 501 -6.18 -8.50 -13.03
CA GLY A 501 -6.05 -8.99 -11.66
C GLY A 501 -4.57 -9.25 -11.37
N ILE A 502 -4.15 -8.92 -10.15
CA ILE A 502 -2.92 -9.49 -9.60
C ILE A 502 -3.04 -10.99 -9.82
N ASP A 503 -2.04 -11.58 -10.48
CA ASP A 503 -1.98 -13.01 -10.74
C ASP A 503 -2.23 -13.74 -9.41
N GLU A 504 -3.40 -14.37 -9.29
CA GLU A 504 -3.84 -15.12 -8.10
C GLU A 504 -2.86 -16.26 -7.77
N SER A 505 -1.90 -16.56 -8.66
CA SER A 505 -0.75 -17.43 -8.39
C SER A 505 0.11 -16.97 -7.19
N SER A 506 0.01 -15.70 -6.77
CA SER A 506 0.75 -15.12 -5.64
C SER A 506 -0.02 -15.14 -4.30
N LEU A 507 -1.32 -15.41 -4.32
CA LEU A 507 -2.11 -15.71 -3.13
C LEU A 507 -1.90 -17.17 -2.79
N ALA A 508 -0.97 -17.43 -1.85
CA ALA A 508 -0.59 -18.73 -1.30
C ALA A 508 -1.69 -19.80 -1.46
N THR A 509 -1.61 -20.56 -2.56
CA THR A 509 -2.40 -21.77 -2.73
C THR A 509 -1.90 -22.73 -1.64
N VAL A 510 -2.73 -23.01 -0.64
CA VAL A 510 -2.54 -24.18 0.21
C VAL A 510 -2.54 -25.37 -0.75
N GLY A 511 -1.34 -25.88 -1.03
CA GLY A 511 -1.14 -26.91 -2.05
C GLY A 511 -1.89 -28.18 -1.68
N LEU A 512 -3.06 -28.39 -2.29
CA LEU A 512 -3.70 -29.70 -2.38
C LEU A 512 -2.94 -30.55 -3.42
N LYS A 513 -1.73 -30.99 -3.05
CA LYS A 513 -1.03 -32.04 -3.79
C LYS A 513 -1.83 -33.34 -3.64
N GLY A 514 -2.34 -33.86 -4.76
CA GLY A 514 -3.05 -35.15 -4.83
C GLY A 514 -4.52 -35.09 -5.27
N ALA A 515 -5.11 -33.90 -5.45
CA ALA A 515 -6.50 -33.79 -5.89
C ALA A 515 -6.67 -34.00 -7.41
N SER A 516 -7.63 -34.85 -7.81
CA SER A 516 -7.98 -35.10 -9.21
C SER A 516 -8.55 -33.83 -9.88
N PRO A 517 -8.46 -33.68 -11.22
CA PRO A 517 -9.00 -32.53 -11.94
C PRO A 517 -10.50 -32.28 -11.68
N ALA A 518 -11.27 -33.35 -11.49
CA ALA A 518 -12.69 -33.28 -11.15
C ALA A 518 -12.93 -32.67 -9.76
N LEU A 519 -12.09 -33.00 -8.77
CA LEU A 519 -12.21 -32.45 -7.42
C LEU A 519 -11.88 -30.95 -7.40
N LYS A 520 -10.89 -30.52 -8.19
CA LYS A 520 -10.53 -29.09 -8.32
C LYS A 520 -11.67 -28.28 -8.95
N HIS A 521 -12.29 -28.83 -10.00
CA HIS A 521 -13.43 -28.18 -10.66
C HIS A 521 -14.64 -28.07 -9.71
N ASN A 522 -14.93 -29.11 -8.93
CA ASN A 522 -16.03 -29.08 -7.97
C ASN A 522 -15.78 -28.11 -6.81
N ILE A 523 -14.53 -27.97 -6.35
CA ILE A 523 -14.15 -26.97 -5.32
C ILE A 523 -14.33 -25.55 -5.85
N GLN A 524 -13.87 -25.26 -7.07
CA GLN A 524 -14.03 -23.94 -7.68
C GLN A 524 -15.50 -23.57 -7.89
N SER A 525 -16.30 -24.48 -8.43
CA SER A 525 -17.74 -24.25 -8.63
C SER A 525 -18.46 -24.01 -7.30
N ALA A 526 -18.13 -24.77 -6.26
CA ALA A 526 -18.73 -24.66 -4.94
C ALA A 526 -18.33 -23.38 -4.18
N MET A 527 -17.12 -22.85 -4.42
CA MET A 527 -16.70 -21.54 -3.89
C MET A 527 -17.48 -20.38 -4.54
N ILE A 528 -17.79 -20.48 -5.84
CA ILE A 528 -18.58 -19.48 -6.56
C ILE A 528 -20.05 -19.50 -6.11
N THR A 529 -20.60 -20.68 -5.81
CA THR A 529 -22.02 -20.85 -5.46
C THR A 529 -22.29 -20.99 -3.96
N ASN A 530 -21.27 -20.83 -3.11
CA ASN A 530 -21.31 -21.03 -1.66
C ASN A 530 -22.00 -22.35 -1.25
N SER A 531 -21.69 -23.43 -1.97
CA SER A 531 -22.28 -24.76 -1.78
C SER A 531 -21.25 -25.71 -1.14
N PRO A 532 -21.67 -26.72 -0.35
CA PRO A 532 -20.73 -27.68 0.22
C PRO A 532 -20.10 -28.58 -0.87
N VAL A 533 -18.77 -28.73 -0.86
CA VAL A 533 -17.97 -29.50 -1.84
C VAL A 533 -18.20 -31.03 -1.74
N SER A 534 -18.75 -31.50 -0.63
CA SER A 534 -19.09 -32.90 -0.40
C SER A 534 -20.39 -33.00 0.37
N GLU A 535 -21.26 -33.93 -0.01
CA GLU A 535 -22.37 -34.37 0.84
C GLU A 535 -21.82 -35.06 2.09
N VAL A 536 -22.41 -34.78 3.25
CA VAL A 536 -21.97 -35.31 4.56
C VAL A 536 -22.29 -36.81 4.66
N CYS A 537 -21.33 -37.67 5.07
CA CYS A 537 -21.55 -39.13 5.21
C CYS A 537 -22.69 -39.39 6.21
N GLN A 538 -23.79 -39.99 5.74
CA GLN A 538 -24.95 -40.40 6.55
C GLN A 538 -24.80 -41.84 7.03
N LYS A 539 -23.70 -42.16 7.72
CA LYS A 539 -23.47 -43.52 8.23
C LYS A 539 -24.48 -43.81 9.35
N GLN A 540 -25.32 -44.81 9.14
CA GLN A 540 -26.23 -45.30 10.16
C GLN A 540 -25.46 -46.15 11.18
N ALA A 541 -26.03 -46.32 12.38
CA ALA A 541 -25.38 -47.04 13.47
C ALA A 541 -25.09 -48.53 13.14
N ASP A 542 -25.81 -49.10 12.17
CA ASP A 542 -25.60 -50.47 11.66
C ASP A 542 -24.47 -50.58 10.61
N GLY A 543 -23.78 -49.47 10.31
CA GLY A 543 -22.69 -49.40 9.35
C GLY A 543 -23.13 -49.19 7.89
N SER A 544 -24.44 -49.17 7.62
CA SER A 544 -24.97 -48.90 6.28
C SER A 544 -24.99 -47.40 5.96
N CYS A 545 -24.91 -47.06 4.68
CA CYS A 545 -25.10 -45.69 4.21
C CYS A 545 -25.94 -45.69 2.93
N PRO A 546 -27.00 -44.86 2.84
CA PRO A 546 -27.89 -44.80 1.68
C PRO A 546 -27.30 -44.08 0.46
N LEU A 547 -26.16 -43.38 0.62
CA LEU A 547 -25.47 -42.70 -0.49
C LEU A 547 -24.69 -43.71 -1.34
N SER A 548 -24.95 -43.72 -2.65
CA SER A 548 -24.35 -44.66 -3.61
C SER A 548 -22.83 -44.52 -3.76
N ASN A 549 -22.29 -43.33 -3.54
CA ASN A 549 -20.85 -43.01 -3.62
C ASN A 549 -20.23 -42.67 -2.26
N CYS A 550 -20.59 -43.41 -1.22
CA CYS A 550 -20.11 -43.14 0.14
C CYS A 550 -18.66 -43.65 0.37
N PRO A 551 -17.70 -42.78 0.75
CA PRO A 551 -16.31 -43.18 1.05
C PRO A 551 -16.21 -44.19 2.21
N CYS A 552 -17.21 -44.19 3.08
CA CYS A 552 -17.35 -45.06 4.25
C CYS A 552 -17.47 -46.57 3.86
N ARG A 553 -17.71 -46.92 2.58
CA ARG A 553 -17.71 -48.31 2.06
C ARG A 553 -16.37 -48.79 1.48
N GLN A 554 -15.41 -47.90 1.21
CA GLN A 554 -14.18 -48.25 0.48
C GLN A 554 -12.98 -48.59 1.37
N ASN A 555 -13.07 -48.34 2.68
CA ASN A 555 -12.05 -48.74 3.65
C ASN A 555 -12.69 -49.70 4.67
N GLY A 556 -12.59 -51.00 4.38
CA GLY A 556 -12.77 -52.07 5.36
C GLY A 556 -11.49 -52.32 6.14
#